data_AF-A0A0G1RVP1-F1
#
_entry.id   AF-A0A0G1RVP1-F1
#
_cell.length_a   1.000
_cell.length_b   1.000
_cell.length_c   1.000
_cell.angle_alpha   90.00
_cell.angle_beta   90.00
_cell.angle_gamma   90.00
#
_symmetry.space_group_name_H-M   'P 1'
#
loop_
_entity.id
_entity.type
_entity.pdbx_description
1 polymer ?
#
loop_
_entity_poly.entity_id
_entity_poly.type
_entity_poly.pdbx_seq_one_letter_code
_entity_poly.pdbx_strand_id
1 'polypeptide(L)' 'MSKIGKKPIQIPTGVTIKIEDNKITVSGPQGSLERTFRPELYGV' A
#
# COMPACT_ATOMS: atom_id res chain seq x y z
N MET A 1 -20.19 -1.37 3.26
CA MET A 1 -18.86 -1.20 2.61
C MET A 1 -18.47 0.28 2.61
N SER A 2 -17.41 0.66 3.31
CA SER A 2 -16.92 2.04 3.35
C SER A 2 -16.37 2.46 1.97
N LYS A 3 -16.79 3.63 1.46
CA LYS A 3 -16.41 4.13 0.12
C LYS A 3 -14.95 4.60 0.03
N ILE A 4 -14.27 4.77 1.17
CA ILE A 4 -12.91 5.32 1.25
C ILE A 4 -11.87 4.31 0.77
N GLY A 5 -11.99 3.03 1.15
CA GLY A 5 -11.02 1.99 0.80
C GLY A 5 -10.97 1.61 -0.68
N LYS A 6 -12.00 1.95 -1.46
CA LYS A 6 -12.06 1.71 -2.92
C LYS A 6 -11.55 2.88 -3.75
N LYS A 7 -11.22 4.03 -3.13
CA LYS A 7 -10.72 5.19 -3.88
C LYS A 7 -9.28 4.92 -4.30
N PRO A 8 -8.96 4.96 -5.60
CA PRO A 8 -7.57 4.81 -6.05
C PRO A 8 -6.74 5.99 -5.54
N ILE A 9 -5.52 5.70 -5.07
CA ILE A 9 -4.55 6.70 -4.62
C ILE A 9 -3.49 6.82 -5.72
N GLN A 10 -3.24 8.03 -6.22
CA GLN A 10 -2.17 8.26 -7.18
C GLN A 10 -0.81 8.15 -6.49
N ILE A 11 0.10 7.42 -7.13
CA ILE A 11 1.46 7.22 -6.62
C ILE A 11 2.32 8.37 -7.15
N PRO A 12 2.92 9.19 -6.28
CA PRO A 12 3.75 10.31 -6.71
C PRO A 12 5.07 9.84 -7.33
N THR A 13 5.61 10.64 -8.23
CA THR A 13 6.87 10.36 -8.93
C THR A 13 8.04 10.27 -7.95
N GLY A 14 8.88 9.24 -8.09
CA GLY A 14 10.00 9.00 -7.17
C GLY A 14 9.65 8.14 -5.94
N VAL A 15 8.43 7.57 -5.90
CA VAL A 15 8.05 6.56 -4.91
C VAL A 15 8.06 5.17 -5.55
N THR A 16 8.79 4.25 -4.93
CA THR A 16 8.86 2.85 -5.31
C THR A 16 8.04 2.02 -4.34
N ILE A 17 7.14 1.19 -4.85
CA ILE A 17 6.30 0.31 -4.06
C ILE A 17 6.68 -1.13 -4.34
N LYS A 18 6.92 -1.91 -3.29
CA LYS A 18 7.09 -3.36 -3.33
C LYS A 18 5.94 -4.00 -2.57
N ILE A 19 5.32 -4.99 -3.19
CA ILE A 19 4.22 -5.76 -2.61
C ILE A 19 4.69 -7.20 -2.57
N GLU A 20 4.86 -7.75 -1.37
CA GLU A 20 5.27 -9.13 -1.13
C GLU A 20 4.19 -9.78 -0.26
N ASP A 21 3.34 -10.59 -0.90
CA ASP A 21 2.14 -11.21 -0.30
C ASP A 21 1.26 -10.21 0.45
N ASN A 22 1.46 -10.11 1.76
CA ASN A 22 0.72 -9.26 2.67
C ASN A 22 1.55 -8.13 3.27
N LYS A 23 2.81 -7.95 2.84
CA LYS A 23 3.69 -6.86 3.23
C LYS A 23 3.81 -5.87 2.06
N ILE A 24 3.60 -4.58 2.37
CA ILE A 24 3.81 -3.50 1.42
C ILE A 24 4.94 -2.63 1.96
N THR A 25 5.96 -2.43 1.12
CA THR A 25 7.09 -1.56 1.39
C THR A 25 7.05 -0.40 0.40
N VAL A 26 7.07 0.82 0.93
CA VAL A 26 7.02 2.07 0.17
C VAL A 26 8.32 2.81 0.43
N SER A 27 9.15 2.97 -0.60
CA SER A 27 10.38 3.73 -0.54
C SER A 27 10.22 5.04 -1.29
N GLY A 28 10.52 6.16 -0.65
CA GLY A 28 10.42 7.48 -1.26
C GLY A 28 11.57 8.40 -0.84
N PRO A 29 11.54 9.67 -1.27
CA PRO A 29 12.61 10.63 -1.02
C PRO A 29 12.84 10.94 0.47
N GLN A 30 11.84 10.68 1.32
CA GLN A 30 11.91 10.91 2.77
C GLN A 30 12.19 9.65 3.59
N GLY A 31 12.48 8.52 2.93
CA GLY A 31 12.77 7.24 3.59
C GLY A 31 11.84 6.11 3.15
N SER A 32 11.88 5.01 3.89
CA SER A 32 11.11 3.80 3.62
C SER A 32 10.10 3.51 4.72
N LEU A 33 8.88 3.14 4.33
CA LEU A 33 7.82 2.71 5.23
C LEU A 33 7.40 1.28 4.86
N GLU A 34 7.29 0.42 5.86
CA GLU A 34 6.81 -0.95 5.68
C GLU A 34 5.54 -1.18 6.49
N ARG A 35 4.55 -1.81 5.88
CA ARG A 35 3.31 -2.23 6.55
C ARG A 35 2.91 -3.63 6.16
N THR A 36 2.67 -4.45 7.17
CA THR A 36 2.08 -5.77 7.01
C THR A 36 0.57 -5.66 7.18
N PHE A 37 -0.17 -6.00 6.13
CA PHE A 37 -1.62 -6.07 6.11
C PHE A 37 -2.08 -7.48 6.47
N ARG A 38 -3.27 -7.58 7.07
CA ARG A 38 -3.90 -8.87 7.36
C ARG A 38 -4.56 -9.41 6.08
N PRO A 39 -4.48 -10.72 5.80
CA PRO A 39 -5.03 -11.34 4.60
C PRO A 39 -6.56 -11.15 4.47
N GLU A 40 -7.28 -10.95 5.57
CA GLU A 40 -8.72 -10.69 5.61
C GLU A 40 -9.15 -9.36 4.95
N LEU A 41 -8.21 -8.45 4.69
CA LEU A 41 -8.49 -7.18 3.99
C LEU A 41 -8.74 -7.37 2.48
N TYR A 42 -8.36 -8.52 1.91
CA TYR A 42 -8.73 -8.95 0.56
C TYR A 42 -9.85 -10.00 0.63
N GLY A 43 -10.94 -9.67 1.32
CA GLY A 43 -12.20 -10.40 1.15
C GLY A 43 -12.79 -10.04 -0.21
N VAL A 44 -12.72 -10.98 -1.15
CA VAL A 44 -13.67 -11.06 -2.28
C VAL A 44 -15.05 -11.39 -1.72
#